data_AF-A0A916Z9F1-F1
#
_entry.id   AF-A0A916Z9F1-F1
#
_cell.length_a   1.000
_cell.length_b   1.000
_cell.length_c   1.000
_cell.angle_alpha   90.00
_cell.angle_beta   90.00
_cell.angle_gamma   90.00
#
_symmetry.space_group_name_H-M   'P 1'
#
loop_
_entity.id
_entity.type
_entity.pdbx_description
1 polymer ?
#
loop_
_entity_poly.entity_id
_entity_poly.type
_entity_poly.pdbx_seq_one_letter_code
_entity_poly.pdbx_strand_id
1 'polypeptide(L)'
;MTTFNNFADLAAARIQMADARENTVEAYDGAFIEHTDMAKLSMVDEPMAADMPDADMVRGAVELAIGTIFDVLKDTRMEEFAQQIAWGMVNSFHMTARIVERREDDAAKKLGELVRHFDPSEIYAVELEETQEHCQTLQGCRESLEAMRDHASDVYHVETGRAWTATRGSQVSNNGVTASQVNGRDYLAARAKQKRDRLAPEGPMVVVSGGQEGWHDYEMIWEILDDIKARIPNMVLGTTGMRKGVDRMASSWAQKNGVNTVAFMPDRSHGNRAPFLRNEKLVKLQPVEAIVCEGSGIQSNLAQRLRAAGVPLHVRRLKDQMAQTEQSKMWA
;
A
#
# COMPACT_ATOMS: atom_id res chain seq x y z
N MET A 1 -19.95 2.66 40.18
CA MET A 1 -20.21 3.97 39.55
C MET A 1 -18.87 4.66 39.43
N THR A 2 -18.30 4.67 38.24
CA THR A 2 -17.08 5.43 37.94
C THR A 2 -17.45 6.90 37.93
N THR A 3 -16.96 7.65 38.90
CA THR A 3 -17.14 9.11 38.97
C THR A 3 -15.96 9.78 38.26
N PHE A 4 -16.26 10.55 37.20
CA PHE A 4 -15.27 11.33 36.46
C PHE A 4 -15.18 12.73 37.07
N ASN A 5 -14.01 13.13 37.54
CA ASN A 5 -13.83 14.39 38.30
C ASN A 5 -13.38 15.55 37.41
N ASN A 6 -12.95 15.28 36.18
CA ASN A 6 -12.62 16.29 35.18
C ASN A 6 -12.78 15.74 33.75
N PHE A 7 -12.70 16.62 32.76
CA PHE A 7 -12.90 16.27 31.35
C PHE A 7 -11.81 15.39 30.75
N ALA A 8 -10.57 15.44 31.28
CA ALA A 8 -9.50 14.54 30.84
C ALA A 8 -9.76 13.10 31.31
N ASP A 9 -10.34 12.91 32.50
CA ASP A 9 -10.70 11.60 33.04
C ASP A 9 -11.81 10.92 32.22
N LEU A 10 -12.80 11.70 31.74
CA LEU A 10 -13.87 11.21 30.89
C LEU A 10 -13.35 10.80 29.49
N ALA A 11 -12.47 11.63 28.91
CA ALA A 11 -11.84 11.33 27.63
C ALA A 11 -10.97 10.07 27.71
N ALA A 12 -10.13 9.94 28.74
CA ALA A 12 -9.28 8.76 28.94
C ALA A 12 -10.09 7.46 29.13
N ALA A 13 -11.22 7.52 29.83
CA ALA A 13 -12.08 6.35 30.04
C ALA A 13 -12.84 5.94 28.76
N ARG A 14 -13.21 6.89 27.91
CA ARG A 14 -13.82 6.63 26.60
C ARG A 14 -12.80 6.07 25.60
N ILE A 15 -11.57 6.60 25.60
CA ILE A 15 -10.42 6.08 24.82
C ILE A 15 -10.14 4.61 25.16
N GLN A 16 -10.09 4.25 26.45
CA GLN A 16 -9.90 2.84 26.87
C GLN A 16 -11.04 1.90 26.41
N MET A 17 -12.25 2.42 26.19
CA MET A 17 -13.35 1.63 25.62
C MET A 17 -13.28 1.53 24.09
N ALA A 18 -12.71 2.53 23.42
CA ALA A 18 -12.46 2.53 21.97
C ALA A 18 -11.29 1.59 21.57
N ASP A 19 -10.26 1.48 22.43
CA ASP A 19 -9.08 0.61 22.23
C ASP A 19 -9.42 -0.89 22.14
N ALA A 20 -10.61 -1.31 22.58
CA ALA A 20 -11.06 -2.70 22.46
C ALA A 20 -11.36 -3.15 21.01
N ARG A 21 -11.17 -2.28 20.01
CA ARG A 21 -11.34 -2.55 18.57
C ARG A 21 -10.01 -2.40 17.81
N GLU A 22 -9.04 -3.25 18.12
CA GLU A 22 -7.66 -3.26 17.57
C GLU A 22 -7.57 -2.99 16.05
N ASN A 23 -8.38 -3.64 15.22
CA ASN A 23 -8.33 -3.47 13.75
C ASN A 23 -8.88 -2.11 13.24
N THR A 24 -9.74 -1.44 14.01
CA THR A 24 -10.30 -0.14 13.63
C THR A 24 -9.34 1.00 13.99
N VAL A 25 -8.57 0.81 15.06
CA VAL A 25 -7.54 1.75 15.53
C VAL A 25 -6.38 1.80 14.52
N GLU A 26 -5.86 0.66 14.07
CA GLU A 26 -4.77 0.61 13.08
C GLU A 26 -5.12 1.30 11.74
N ALA A 27 -6.35 1.10 11.25
CA ALA A 27 -6.81 1.73 10.02
C ALA A 27 -7.03 3.24 10.17
N TYR A 28 -7.43 3.69 11.36
CA TYR A 28 -7.59 5.12 11.66
C TYR A 28 -6.22 5.80 11.76
N ASP A 29 -5.28 5.22 12.51
CA ASP A 29 -3.94 5.79 12.71
C ASP A 29 -3.18 5.87 11.39
N GLY A 30 -3.33 4.85 10.54
CA GLY A 30 -2.77 4.84 9.19
C GLY A 30 -3.21 6.03 8.32
N ALA A 31 -4.40 6.59 8.55
CA ALA A 31 -4.93 7.71 7.78
C ALA A 31 -4.26 9.06 8.10
N PHE A 32 -3.50 9.14 9.20
CA PHE A 32 -2.76 10.33 9.62
C PHE A 32 -1.24 10.19 9.40
N ILE A 33 -0.78 9.12 8.75
CA ILE A 33 0.62 8.94 8.41
C ILE A 33 0.98 9.82 7.21
N GLU A 34 2.03 10.60 7.34
CA GLU A 34 2.61 11.36 6.25
C GLU A 34 3.34 10.44 5.26
N HIS A 35 3.09 10.66 3.98
CA HIS A 35 3.84 9.99 2.91
C HIS A 35 5.01 10.82 2.39
N THR A 36 5.05 12.11 2.73
CA THR A 36 6.05 13.08 2.28
C THR A 36 6.39 14.07 3.40
N ASP A 37 7.66 14.48 3.49
CA ASP A 37 8.14 15.45 4.49
C ASP A 37 7.61 16.88 4.27
N MET A 38 7.07 17.15 3.08
CA MET A 38 6.58 18.44 2.64
C MET A 38 5.15 18.28 2.11
N ALA A 39 4.32 19.29 2.38
CA ALA A 39 2.91 19.34 2.00
C ALA A 39 2.69 20.45 0.97
N LYS A 40 2.15 20.08 -0.19
CA LYS A 40 1.71 21.02 -1.22
C LYS A 40 0.20 21.08 -1.28
N LEU A 41 -0.40 22.05 -0.58
CA LEU A 41 -1.86 22.20 -0.49
C LEU A 41 -2.49 22.89 -1.70
N SER A 42 -1.70 23.55 -2.54
CA SER A 42 -2.14 24.37 -3.67
C SER A 42 -1.18 24.20 -4.83
N MET A 43 -1.68 24.36 -6.06
CA MET A 43 -0.82 24.30 -7.24
C MET A 43 0.11 25.52 -7.37
N VAL A 44 -0.24 26.64 -6.74
CA VAL A 44 0.47 27.92 -6.91
C VAL A 44 1.42 28.20 -5.75
N ASP A 45 1.09 27.70 -4.56
CA ASP A 45 1.88 27.97 -3.37
C ASP A 45 3.06 26.99 -3.28
N GLU A 46 4.14 27.45 -2.67
CA GLU A 46 5.32 26.62 -2.40
C GLU A 46 4.97 25.52 -1.39
N PRO A 47 5.60 24.33 -1.50
CA PRO A 47 5.49 23.30 -0.47
C PRO A 47 5.89 23.84 0.90
N MET A 48 5.18 23.40 1.93
CA MET A 48 5.44 23.78 3.31
C MET A 48 5.65 22.56 4.18
N ALA A 49 6.51 22.68 5.19
CA ALA A 49 6.62 21.69 6.27
C ALA A 49 5.39 21.83 7.16
N ALA A 50 4.34 21.07 6.84
CA ALA A 50 3.10 21.03 7.59
C ALA A 50 2.74 19.59 7.88
N ASP A 51 2.88 19.23 9.15
CA ASP A 51 2.67 17.88 9.64
C ASP A 51 1.17 17.54 9.72
N MET A 52 0.86 16.26 9.59
CA MET A 52 -0.45 15.72 9.90
C MET A 52 -0.71 15.83 11.42
N PRO A 53 -1.95 16.11 11.83
CA PRO A 53 -2.27 16.14 13.24
C PRO A 53 -2.18 14.73 13.85
N ASP A 54 -1.79 14.66 15.13
CA ASP A 54 -1.73 13.41 15.88
C ASP A 54 -3.09 12.68 15.87
N ALA A 55 -3.08 11.41 15.46
CA ALA A 55 -4.28 10.63 15.22
C ALA A 55 -5.15 10.49 16.49
N ASP A 56 -4.53 10.21 17.64
CA ASP A 56 -5.22 10.04 18.92
C ASP A 56 -5.83 11.36 19.40
N MET A 57 -5.11 12.47 19.25
CA MET A 57 -5.63 13.81 19.54
C MET A 57 -6.85 14.12 18.68
N VAL A 58 -6.81 13.82 17.37
CA VAL A 58 -7.93 14.06 16.46
C VAL A 58 -9.13 13.17 16.82
N ARG A 59 -8.89 11.90 17.11
CA ARG A 59 -9.92 10.94 17.53
C ARG A 59 -10.65 11.46 18.77
N GLY A 60 -9.88 11.79 19.82
CA GLY A 60 -10.43 12.33 21.07
C GLY A 60 -11.17 13.65 20.86
N ALA A 61 -10.69 14.54 19.97
CA ALA A 61 -11.35 15.80 19.67
C ALA A 61 -12.70 15.59 18.94
N VAL A 62 -12.78 14.65 18.00
CA VAL A 62 -14.01 14.31 17.28
C VAL A 62 -15.05 13.70 18.23
N GLU A 63 -14.63 12.76 19.07
CA GLU A 63 -15.50 12.15 20.07
C GLU A 63 -16.02 13.19 21.07
N LEU A 64 -15.13 14.05 21.58
CA LEU A 64 -15.52 15.12 22.49
C LEU A 64 -16.51 16.08 21.82
N ALA A 65 -16.25 16.52 20.59
CA ALA A 65 -17.10 17.48 19.90
C ALA A 65 -18.54 16.97 19.71
N ILE A 66 -18.70 15.70 19.32
CA ILE A 66 -20.01 15.11 19.05
C ILE A 66 -20.70 14.67 20.34
N GLY A 67 -19.99 13.97 21.23
CA GLY A 67 -20.54 13.49 22.50
C GLY A 67 -21.00 14.64 23.39
N THR A 68 -20.26 15.74 23.45
CA THR A 68 -20.62 16.91 24.27
C THR A 68 -21.96 17.54 23.85
N ILE A 69 -22.30 17.51 22.55
CA ILE A 69 -23.60 17.99 22.08
C ILE A 69 -24.74 17.15 22.66
N PHE A 70 -24.58 15.83 22.72
CA PHE A 70 -25.58 14.99 23.37
C PHE A 70 -25.60 15.23 24.88
N ASP A 71 -24.43 15.24 25.53
CA ASP A 71 -24.31 15.40 26.99
C ASP A 71 -24.95 16.70 27.51
N VAL A 72 -24.77 17.83 26.80
CA VAL A 72 -25.28 19.16 27.25
C VAL A 72 -26.75 19.36 26.92
N LEU A 73 -27.27 18.75 25.86
CA LEU A 73 -28.66 18.92 25.44
C LEU A 73 -29.62 17.90 26.07
N LYS A 74 -29.09 16.79 26.58
CA LYS A 74 -29.84 15.74 27.27
C LYS A 74 -30.62 16.27 28.48
N ASP A 75 -31.82 15.73 28.69
CA ASP A 75 -32.74 16.10 29.76
C ASP A 75 -33.16 17.59 29.72
N THR A 76 -33.02 18.23 28.56
CA THR A 76 -33.48 19.61 28.31
C THR A 76 -34.51 19.62 27.18
N ARG A 77 -35.21 20.75 27.04
CA ARG A 77 -36.09 21.00 25.88
C ARG A 77 -35.36 21.01 24.52
N MET A 78 -34.03 20.97 24.51
CA MET A 78 -33.22 20.97 23.29
C MET A 78 -32.80 19.57 22.84
N GLU A 79 -33.07 18.53 23.64
CA GLU A 79 -32.65 17.14 23.34
C GLU A 79 -33.17 16.66 21.98
N GLU A 80 -34.39 17.07 21.60
CA GLU A 80 -35.00 16.73 20.30
C GLU A 80 -34.18 17.19 19.08
N PHE A 81 -33.32 18.21 19.24
CA PHE A 81 -32.48 18.75 18.15
C PHE A 81 -31.06 18.16 18.15
N ALA A 82 -30.63 17.49 19.21
CA ALA A 82 -29.26 16.98 19.35
C ALA A 82 -28.87 16.05 18.20
N GLN A 83 -29.80 15.15 17.83
CA GLN A 83 -29.59 14.23 16.71
C GLN A 83 -29.34 14.95 15.39
N GLN A 84 -30.10 16.03 15.08
CA GLN A 84 -29.94 16.76 13.84
C GLN A 84 -28.62 17.53 13.79
N ILE A 85 -28.20 18.11 14.92
CA ILE A 85 -26.94 18.84 15.05
C ILE A 85 -25.75 17.87 14.87
N ALA A 86 -25.74 16.77 15.61
CA ALA A 86 -24.69 15.75 15.51
C ALA A 86 -24.62 15.16 14.09
N TRP A 87 -25.77 14.90 13.47
CA TRP A 87 -25.83 14.47 12.08
C TRP A 87 -25.13 15.46 11.13
N GLY A 88 -25.35 16.76 11.35
CA GLY A 88 -24.71 17.85 10.59
C GLY A 88 -23.20 17.91 10.80
N MET A 89 -22.71 17.61 12.01
CA MET A 89 -21.27 17.53 12.32
C MET A 89 -20.59 16.42 11.53
N VAL A 90 -21.12 15.19 11.57
CA VAL A 90 -20.61 14.07 10.76
C VAL A 90 -20.64 14.42 9.26
N ASN A 91 -21.74 15.05 8.81
CA ASN A 91 -21.89 15.47 7.42
C ASN A 91 -20.88 16.55 7.01
N SER A 92 -20.37 17.37 7.94
CA SER A 92 -19.33 18.35 7.65
C SER A 92 -18.02 17.69 7.19
N PHE A 93 -17.58 16.65 7.91
CA PHE A 93 -16.41 15.85 7.52
C PHE A 93 -16.63 15.21 6.15
N HIS A 94 -17.79 14.58 5.94
CA HIS A 94 -18.15 13.98 4.66
C HIS A 94 -18.09 14.98 3.49
N MET A 95 -18.69 16.17 3.64
CA MET A 95 -18.70 17.17 2.58
C MET A 95 -17.30 17.73 2.31
N THR A 96 -16.49 17.88 3.35
CA THR A 96 -15.11 18.39 3.24
C THR A 96 -14.21 17.37 2.55
N ALA A 97 -14.31 16.08 2.91
CA ALA A 97 -13.62 15.00 2.21
C ALA A 97 -13.93 15.01 0.71
N ARG A 98 -15.20 15.19 0.31
CA ARG A 98 -15.60 15.29 -1.11
C ARG A 98 -15.12 16.55 -1.83
N ILE A 99 -14.80 17.62 -1.10
CA ILE A 99 -14.17 18.79 -1.69
C ILE A 99 -12.69 18.48 -1.98
N VAL A 100 -12.01 17.83 -1.05
CA VAL A 100 -10.61 17.41 -1.23
C VAL A 100 -10.48 16.35 -2.31
N GLU A 101 -11.36 15.34 -2.35
CA GLU A 101 -11.42 14.31 -3.39
C GLU A 101 -11.48 14.91 -4.79
N ARG A 102 -12.32 15.93 -5.02
CA ARG A 102 -12.38 16.58 -6.33
C ARG A 102 -11.10 17.31 -6.71
N ARG A 103 -10.41 17.90 -5.73
CA ARG A 103 -9.10 18.55 -5.96
C ARG A 103 -8.02 17.51 -6.25
N GLU A 104 -8.06 16.38 -5.55
CA GLU A 104 -7.17 15.24 -5.77
C GLU A 104 -7.36 14.68 -7.18
N ASP A 105 -8.61 14.47 -7.63
CA ASP A 105 -8.94 14.02 -8.98
C ASP A 105 -8.36 14.95 -10.07
N ASP A 106 -8.48 16.27 -9.87
CA ASP A 106 -7.93 17.26 -10.78
C ASP A 106 -6.38 17.23 -10.82
N ALA A 107 -5.74 17.10 -9.65
CA ALA A 107 -4.28 16.97 -9.54
C ALA A 107 -3.77 15.67 -10.17
N ALA A 108 -4.43 14.55 -9.91
CA ALA A 108 -4.11 13.24 -10.47
C ALA A 108 -4.27 13.22 -12.00
N LYS A 109 -5.28 13.90 -12.53
CA LYS A 109 -5.45 14.08 -13.97
C LYS A 109 -4.28 14.84 -14.57
N LYS A 110 -3.87 15.97 -13.96
CA LYS A 110 -2.70 16.74 -14.41
C LYS A 110 -1.42 15.90 -14.36
N LEU A 111 -1.18 15.18 -13.27
CA LEU A 111 -0.03 14.28 -13.13
C LEU A 111 0.00 13.24 -14.25
N GLY A 112 -1.16 12.63 -14.55
CA GLY A 112 -1.30 11.67 -15.64
C GLY A 112 -1.06 12.26 -17.03
N GLU A 113 -1.40 13.54 -17.26
CA GLU A 113 -1.12 14.25 -18.50
C GLU A 113 0.38 14.53 -18.67
N LEU A 114 1.05 14.97 -17.59
CA LEU A 114 2.49 15.18 -17.55
C LEU A 114 3.21 13.87 -17.88
N VAL A 115 2.97 12.79 -17.14
CA VAL A 115 3.65 11.49 -17.33
C VAL A 115 3.51 10.94 -18.77
N ARG A 116 2.41 11.23 -19.47
CA ARG A 116 2.22 10.79 -20.87
C ARG A 116 3.04 11.59 -21.88
N HIS A 117 3.32 12.86 -21.60
CA HIS A 117 4.03 13.77 -22.49
C HIS A 117 5.36 14.16 -21.87
N PHE A 118 6.30 13.21 -21.87
CA PHE A 118 7.63 13.43 -21.30
C PHE A 118 8.41 14.50 -22.06
N ASP A 119 8.91 15.50 -21.33
CA ASP A 119 9.83 16.54 -21.81
C ASP A 119 11.10 16.53 -20.94
N PRO A 120 12.32 16.40 -21.50
CA PRO A 120 13.56 16.37 -20.73
C PRO A 120 14.02 17.74 -20.19
N SER A 121 13.12 18.72 -20.03
CA SER A 121 13.44 20.03 -19.46
C SER A 121 13.44 20.00 -17.92
N GLU A 122 14.32 20.77 -17.29
CA GLU A 122 14.35 20.90 -15.82
C GLU A 122 13.02 21.47 -15.28
N ILE A 123 12.41 22.39 -16.03
CA ILE A 123 11.10 22.98 -15.70
C ILE A 123 10.02 21.90 -15.65
N TYR A 124 9.99 21.00 -16.62
CA TYR A 124 9.05 19.88 -16.63
C TYR A 124 9.29 18.91 -15.48
N ALA A 125 10.56 18.63 -15.15
CA ALA A 125 10.90 17.74 -14.03
C ALA A 125 10.40 18.29 -12.69
N VAL A 126 10.58 19.60 -12.45
CA VAL A 126 10.07 20.30 -11.28
C VAL A 126 8.54 20.29 -11.26
N GLU A 127 7.88 20.62 -12.38
CA GLU A 127 6.42 20.61 -12.44
C GLU A 127 5.82 19.22 -12.18
N LEU A 128 6.48 18.16 -12.64
CA LEU A 128 6.08 16.78 -12.40
C LEU A 128 6.18 16.42 -10.92
N GLU A 129 7.30 16.75 -10.28
CA GLU A 129 7.55 16.50 -8.85
C GLU A 129 6.55 17.27 -7.98
N GLU A 130 6.36 18.56 -8.23
CA GLU A 130 5.39 19.37 -7.50
C GLU A 130 3.94 18.88 -7.69
N THR A 131 3.57 18.47 -8.91
CA THR A 131 2.22 17.94 -9.16
C THR A 131 2.02 16.60 -8.44
N GLN A 132 3.07 15.77 -8.36
CA GLN A 132 3.03 14.52 -7.61
C GLN A 132 2.86 14.77 -6.10
N GLU A 133 3.66 15.69 -5.53
CA GLU A 133 3.57 16.08 -4.13
C GLU A 133 2.20 16.66 -3.78
N HIS A 134 1.63 17.50 -4.66
CA HIS A 134 0.29 18.03 -4.50
C HIS A 134 -0.77 16.93 -4.45
N CYS A 135 -0.66 15.94 -5.33
CA CYS A 135 -1.57 14.80 -5.36
C CYS A 135 -1.49 13.97 -4.06
N GLN A 136 -0.27 13.68 -3.58
CA GLN A 136 -0.04 12.91 -2.36
C GLN A 136 -0.55 13.65 -1.11
N THR A 137 -0.32 14.96 -1.05
CA THR A 137 -0.81 15.82 0.05
C THR A 137 -2.34 15.79 0.12
N LEU A 138 -3.03 15.96 -1.02
CA LEU A 138 -4.48 15.94 -1.08
C LEU A 138 -5.05 14.56 -0.73
N GLN A 139 -4.39 13.49 -1.16
CA GLN A 139 -4.76 12.12 -0.82
C GLN A 139 -4.74 11.91 0.71
N GLY A 140 -3.63 12.25 1.38
CA GLY A 140 -3.52 12.12 2.84
C GLY A 140 -4.58 12.94 3.58
N CYS A 141 -4.82 14.17 3.13
CA CYS A 141 -5.90 15.02 3.66
C CYS A 141 -7.29 14.38 3.50
N ARG A 142 -7.58 13.79 2.32
CA ARG A 142 -8.87 13.12 2.07
C ARG A 142 -9.03 11.91 3.00
N GLU A 143 -8.01 11.08 3.09
CA GLU A 143 -8.02 9.85 3.90
C GLU A 143 -8.23 10.17 5.38
N SER A 144 -7.54 11.17 5.92
CA SER A 144 -7.78 11.68 7.28
C SER A 144 -9.21 12.18 7.49
N LEU A 145 -9.76 12.96 6.56
CA LEU A 145 -11.14 13.46 6.67
C LEU A 145 -12.19 12.33 6.60
N GLU A 146 -11.90 11.26 5.84
CA GLU A 146 -12.72 10.06 5.78
C GLU A 146 -12.65 9.28 7.10
N ALA A 147 -11.45 9.12 7.68
CA ALA A 147 -11.27 8.50 8.99
C ALA A 147 -12.01 9.28 10.11
N MET A 148 -11.90 10.62 10.12
CA MET A 148 -12.66 11.48 11.02
C MET A 148 -14.17 11.30 10.85
N ARG A 149 -14.67 11.25 9.60
CA ARG A 149 -16.09 11.01 9.30
C ARG A 149 -16.57 9.66 9.85
N ASP A 150 -15.80 8.61 9.65
CA ASP A 150 -16.19 7.25 10.03
C ASP A 150 -16.19 7.10 11.56
N HIS A 151 -15.17 7.65 12.23
CA HIS A 151 -15.16 7.73 13.69
C HIS A 151 -16.31 8.59 14.25
N ALA A 152 -16.57 9.74 13.65
CA ALA A 152 -17.70 10.60 13.99
C ALA A 152 -19.06 9.86 13.82
N SER A 153 -19.17 9.04 12.78
CA SER A 153 -20.34 8.19 12.54
C SER A 153 -20.51 7.13 13.61
N ASP A 154 -19.43 6.53 14.10
CA ASP A 154 -19.47 5.56 15.21
C ASP A 154 -19.96 6.22 16.50
N VAL A 155 -19.44 7.40 16.84
CA VAL A 155 -19.90 8.17 18.02
C VAL A 155 -21.38 8.52 17.89
N TYR A 156 -21.81 9.01 16.72
CA TYR A 156 -23.22 9.26 16.42
C TYR A 156 -24.09 7.99 16.57
N HIS A 157 -23.58 6.84 16.13
CA HIS A 157 -24.30 5.57 16.23
C HIS A 157 -24.48 5.13 17.68
N VAL A 158 -23.44 5.26 18.51
CA VAL A 158 -23.49 4.94 19.94
C VAL A 158 -24.51 5.82 20.66
N GLU A 159 -24.52 7.13 20.39
CA GLU A 159 -25.42 8.08 21.08
C GLU A 159 -26.88 7.98 20.63
N THR A 160 -27.14 7.63 19.35
CA THR A 160 -28.51 7.66 18.79
C THR A 160 -29.12 6.29 18.52
N GLY A 161 -28.31 5.22 18.53
CA GLY A 161 -28.69 3.88 18.08
C GLY A 161 -28.97 3.77 16.58
N ARG A 162 -28.76 4.83 15.79
CA ARG A 162 -29.02 4.87 14.34
C ARG A 162 -27.73 5.02 13.57
N ALA A 163 -27.61 4.34 12.43
CA ALA A 163 -26.49 4.55 11.54
C ALA A 163 -26.59 5.96 10.92
N TRP A 164 -25.47 6.66 10.81
CA TRP A 164 -25.42 7.92 10.07
C TRP A 164 -25.57 7.65 8.56
N THR A 165 -26.34 8.50 7.88
CA THR A 165 -26.50 8.46 6.41
C THR A 165 -26.49 9.86 5.84
N ALA A 166 -25.79 10.11 4.73
CA ALA A 166 -25.74 11.43 4.10
C ALA A 166 -27.12 11.89 3.56
N THR A 167 -27.55 13.13 3.85
CA THR A 167 -28.88 13.69 3.46
C THR A 167 -28.96 13.98 1.96
N ARG A 168 -27.82 14.22 1.30
CA ARG A 168 -27.71 14.27 -0.17
C ARG A 168 -26.96 13.05 -0.67
N GLY A 169 -27.71 11.97 -0.68
CA GLY A 169 -27.25 10.62 -0.96
C GLY A 169 -28.26 9.63 -0.40
N SER A 170 -29.55 9.88 -0.68
CA SER A 170 -30.57 8.84 -0.54
C SER A 170 -30.03 7.55 -1.16
N GLN A 171 -30.32 6.44 -0.50
CA GLN A 171 -30.23 5.08 -1.03
C GLN A 171 -30.21 5.08 -2.55
N VAL A 172 -29.14 4.51 -3.12
CA VAL A 172 -28.97 4.37 -4.57
C VAL A 172 -28.88 5.74 -5.24
N SER A 173 -27.68 6.07 -5.71
CA SER A 173 -27.37 7.30 -6.44
C SER A 173 -28.55 7.86 -7.25
N ASN A 174 -28.67 9.19 -7.28
CA ASN A 174 -29.48 9.91 -8.28
C ASN A 174 -28.99 9.74 -9.74
N ASN A 175 -28.22 8.68 -10.04
CA ASN A 175 -27.84 8.23 -11.37
C ASN A 175 -28.29 6.80 -11.68
N GLY A 176 -29.27 6.22 -10.96
CA GLY A 176 -29.82 4.90 -11.31
C GLY A 176 -28.78 3.76 -11.24
N VAL A 177 -27.71 3.93 -10.45
CA VAL A 177 -26.65 2.94 -10.28
C VAL A 177 -27.12 1.87 -9.30
N THR A 178 -27.69 0.79 -9.83
CA THR A 178 -28.11 -0.41 -9.07
C THR A 178 -26.92 -1.10 -8.40
N ALA A 179 -27.16 -1.94 -7.39
CA ALA A 179 -26.11 -2.72 -6.69
C ALA A 179 -25.18 -3.49 -7.67
N SER A 180 -25.69 -3.91 -8.82
CA SER A 180 -24.90 -4.52 -9.91
C SER A 180 -23.84 -3.59 -10.51
N GLN A 181 -24.08 -2.28 -10.54
CA GLN A 181 -23.11 -1.29 -11.00
C GLN A 181 -22.12 -0.86 -9.91
N VAL A 182 -22.51 -0.92 -8.63
CA VAL A 182 -21.57 -0.79 -7.49
C VAL A 182 -20.59 -1.97 -7.51
N ASN A 183 -21.11 -3.20 -7.62
CA ASN A 183 -20.29 -4.40 -7.83
C ASN A 183 -19.44 -4.31 -9.11
N GLY A 184 -19.96 -3.67 -10.16
CA GLY A 184 -19.21 -3.41 -11.39
C GLY A 184 -18.05 -2.43 -11.20
N ARG A 185 -18.25 -1.35 -10.43
CA ARG A 185 -17.19 -0.41 -10.06
C ARG A 185 -16.17 -1.03 -9.13
N ASP A 186 -16.59 -1.78 -8.11
CA ASP A 186 -15.69 -2.49 -7.20
C ASP A 186 -14.90 -3.56 -7.93
N TYR A 187 -15.51 -4.28 -8.87
CA TYR A 187 -14.82 -5.21 -9.76
C TYR A 187 -13.79 -4.50 -10.66
N LEU A 188 -14.14 -3.34 -11.23
CA LEU A 188 -13.22 -2.56 -12.06
C LEU A 188 -12.09 -1.93 -11.23
N ALA A 189 -12.37 -1.49 -10.00
CA ALA A 189 -11.40 -0.94 -9.06
C ALA A 189 -10.47 -2.04 -8.53
N ALA A 190 -11.00 -3.20 -8.16
CA ALA A 190 -10.22 -4.39 -7.79
C ALA A 190 -9.36 -4.88 -8.97
N ARG A 191 -9.88 -4.83 -10.20
CA ARG A 191 -9.12 -5.16 -11.41
C ARG A 191 -8.04 -4.11 -11.71
N ALA A 192 -8.31 -2.83 -11.47
CA ALA A 192 -7.33 -1.76 -11.61
C ALA A 192 -6.23 -1.88 -10.54
N LYS A 193 -6.60 -2.21 -9.29
CA LYS A 193 -5.68 -2.53 -8.20
C LYS A 193 -4.83 -3.75 -8.53
N GLN A 194 -5.43 -4.89 -8.90
CA GLN A 194 -4.67 -6.06 -9.39
C GLN A 194 -3.76 -5.74 -10.58
N LYS A 195 -4.17 -4.84 -11.48
CA LYS A 195 -3.33 -4.40 -12.59
C LYS A 195 -2.16 -3.52 -12.09
N ARG A 196 -2.38 -2.64 -11.11
CA ARG A 196 -1.33 -1.83 -10.46
C ARG A 196 -0.36 -2.69 -9.64
N ASP A 197 -0.87 -3.59 -8.80
CA ASP A 197 -0.07 -4.52 -8.00
C ASP A 197 0.79 -5.45 -8.89
N ARG A 198 0.29 -5.78 -10.09
CA ARG A 198 1.06 -6.50 -11.11
C ARG A 198 2.15 -5.64 -11.78
N LEU A 199 1.93 -4.33 -11.87
CA LEU A 199 2.86 -3.38 -12.50
C LEU A 199 3.92 -2.85 -11.52
N ALA A 200 3.62 -2.81 -10.22
CA ALA A 200 4.51 -2.37 -9.15
C ALA A 200 4.27 -3.22 -7.89
N PRO A 201 4.79 -4.47 -7.84
CA PRO A 201 4.60 -5.33 -6.68
C PRO A 201 5.39 -4.81 -5.47
N GLU A 202 4.67 -4.48 -4.40
CA GLU A 202 5.23 -4.10 -3.10
C GLU A 202 5.47 -5.35 -2.24
N GLY A 203 6.62 -5.43 -1.58
CA GLY A 203 6.96 -6.50 -0.64
C GLY A 203 8.45 -6.82 -0.57
N PRO A 204 8.89 -7.58 0.47
CA PRO A 204 10.29 -7.97 0.63
C PRO A 204 10.81 -8.75 -0.59
N MET A 205 11.90 -8.27 -1.18
CA MET A 205 12.40 -8.84 -2.44
C MET A 205 13.30 -10.06 -2.20
N VAL A 206 12.94 -11.18 -2.82
CA VAL A 206 13.75 -12.39 -2.87
C VAL A 206 14.31 -12.56 -4.28
N VAL A 207 15.63 -12.65 -4.40
CA VAL A 207 16.30 -12.68 -5.70
C VAL A 207 16.60 -14.11 -6.11
N VAL A 208 16.31 -14.47 -7.36
CA VAL A 208 16.73 -15.75 -7.95
C VAL A 208 17.44 -15.53 -9.27
N SER A 209 18.62 -16.12 -9.42
CA SER A 209 19.37 -16.13 -10.67
C SER A 209 20.14 -17.42 -10.86
N GLY A 210 20.23 -17.92 -12.08
CA GLY A 210 21.13 -19.02 -12.41
C GLY A 210 21.50 -19.11 -13.88
N GLY A 211 22.30 -20.12 -14.22
CA GLY A 211 22.61 -20.46 -15.60
C GLY A 211 21.39 -20.91 -16.40
N GLN A 212 21.46 -20.80 -17.72
CA GLN A 212 20.40 -21.27 -18.64
C GLN A 212 20.57 -22.75 -19.01
N GLU A 213 21.81 -23.25 -18.98
CA GLU A 213 22.18 -24.58 -19.46
C GLU A 213 22.53 -25.49 -18.29
N GLY A 214 22.26 -26.80 -18.44
CA GLY A 214 22.58 -27.82 -17.44
C GLY A 214 21.62 -27.92 -16.25
N TRP A 215 20.73 -26.95 -16.06
CA TRP A 215 19.72 -26.96 -15.00
C TRP A 215 18.47 -27.75 -15.41
N HIS A 216 18.13 -28.79 -14.66
CA HIS A 216 16.94 -29.63 -14.83
C HIS A 216 16.21 -29.95 -13.52
N ASP A 217 16.89 -29.88 -12.38
CA ASP A 217 16.32 -30.15 -11.06
C ASP A 217 15.61 -28.91 -10.52
N TYR A 218 14.36 -28.72 -10.91
CA TYR A 218 13.54 -27.61 -10.45
C TYR A 218 13.12 -27.77 -8.99
N GLU A 219 13.03 -29.00 -8.48
CA GLU A 219 12.52 -29.32 -7.14
C GLU A 219 13.44 -28.77 -6.07
N MET A 220 14.75 -28.94 -6.23
CA MET A 220 15.75 -28.32 -5.35
C MET A 220 15.57 -26.81 -5.21
N ILE A 221 15.23 -26.11 -6.30
CA ILE A 221 15.05 -24.66 -6.29
C ILE A 221 13.70 -24.32 -5.63
N TRP A 222 12.67 -25.11 -5.89
CA TRP A 222 11.33 -24.92 -5.35
C TRP A 222 11.28 -25.17 -3.85
N GLU A 223 12.00 -26.17 -3.33
CA GLU A 223 12.08 -26.43 -1.89
C GLU A 223 12.65 -25.24 -1.11
N ILE A 224 13.70 -24.61 -1.64
CA ILE A 224 14.27 -23.40 -1.04
C ILE A 224 13.26 -22.25 -1.10
N LEU A 225 12.55 -22.08 -2.23
CA LEU A 225 11.54 -21.04 -2.37
C LEU A 225 10.33 -21.27 -1.47
N ASP A 226 9.93 -22.52 -1.25
CA ASP A 226 8.84 -22.89 -0.34
C ASP A 226 9.22 -22.58 1.12
N ASP A 227 10.46 -22.88 1.54
CA ASP A 227 10.98 -22.50 2.86
C ASP A 227 11.00 -20.97 3.05
N ILE A 228 11.52 -20.24 2.06
CA ILE A 228 11.55 -18.77 2.10
C ILE A 228 10.12 -18.22 2.17
N LYS A 229 9.19 -18.73 1.36
CA LYS A 229 7.79 -18.28 1.36
C LYS A 229 7.09 -18.56 2.69
N ALA A 230 7.40 -19.68 3.34
CA ALA A 230 6.86 -19.99 4.66
C ALA A 230 7.31 -18.94 5.71
N ARG A 231 8.54 -18.42 5.58
CA ARG A 231 9.07 -17.36 6.45
C ARG A 231 8.65 -15.95 6.03
N ILE A 232 8.45 -15.72 4.72
CA ILE A 232 8.16 -14.43 4.12
C ILE A 232 6.95 -14.55 3.17
N PRO A 233 5.70 -14.61 3.70
CA PRO A 233 4.52 -14.90 2.88
C PRO A 233 4.22 -13.86 1.79
N ASN A 234 4.56 -12.59 2.05
CA ASN A 234 4.28 -11.44 1.16
C ASN A 234 5.48 -11.07 0.26
N MET A 235 6.39 -12.01 0.00
CA MET A 235 7.59 -11.71 -0.79
C MET A 235 7.31 -11.43 -2.27
N VAL A 236 8.23 -10.71 -2.90
CA VAL A 236 8.26 -10.49 -4.36
C VAL A 236 9.51 -11.15 -4.94
N LEU A 237 9.35 -11.90 -6.04
CA LEU A 237 10.45 -12.62 -6.67
C LEU A 237 11.16 -11.76 -7.72
N GLY A 238 12.41 -11.40 -7.50
CA GLY A 238 13.27 -10.72 -8.47
C GLY A 238 14.09 -11.72 -9.29
N THR A 239 13.90 -11.77 -10.61
CA THR A 239 14.69 -12.61 -11.52
C THR A 239 15.55 -11.78 -12.47
N THR A 240 16.51 -12.41 -13.15
CA THR A 240 17.39 -11.74 -14.12
C THR A 240 16.86 -11.75 -15.54
N GLY A 241 15.60 -12.18 -15.70
CA GLY A 241 14.86 -12.15 -16.96
C GLY A 241 15.31 -13.22 -17.97
N MET A 242 16.03 -14.26 -17.53
CA MET A 242 16.41 -15.34 -18.42
C MET A 242 15.19 -16.22 -18.77
N ARG A 243 15.01 -16.51 -20.06
CA ARG A 243 13.84 -17.27 -20.56
C ARG A 243 13.97 -18.80 -20.39
N LYS A 244 15.09 -19.29 -19.87
CA LYS A 244 15.45 -20.71 -19.72
C LYS A 244 16.26 -20.91 -18.43
N GLY A 245 16.39 -22.16 -18.00
CA GLY A 245 17.13 -22.55 -16.80
C GLY A 245 16.47 -22.06 -15.52
N VAL A 246 17.29 -21.68 -14.54
CA VAL A 246 16.87 -21.38 -13.16
C VAL A 246 15.83 -20.27 -13.08
N ASP A 247 16.02 -19.16 -13.77
CA ASP A 247 15.06 -18.04 -13.75
C ASP A 247 13.67 -18.47 -14.23
N ARG A 248 13.59 -19.38 -15.21
CA ARG A 248 12.32 -19.94 -15.68
C ARG A 248 11.70 -20.88 -14.65
N MET A 249 12.49 -21.72 -14.00
CA MET A 249 12.02 -22.60 -12.93
C MET A 249 11.45 -21.79 -11.76
N ALA A 250 12.14 -20.71 -11.37
CA ALA A 250 11.69 -19.79 -10.33
C ALA A 250 10.41 -19.03 -10.75
N SER A 251 10.35 -18.54 -11.98
CA SER A 251 9.14 -17.87 -12.52
C SER A 251 7.93 -18.81 -12.55
N SER A 252 8.14 -20.09 -12.88
CA SER A 252 7.09 -21.11 -12.88
C SER A 252 6.60 -21.42 -11.46
N TRP A 253 7.50 -21.49 -10.49
CA TRP A 253 7.16 -21.64 -9.08
C TRP A 253 6.32 -20.46 -8.59
N ALA A 254 6.74 -19.24 -8.89
CA ALA A 254 6.06 -18.02 -8.47
C ALA A 254 4.64 -17.95 -9.04
N GLN A 255 4.48 -18.29 -10.32
CA GLN A 255 3.16 -18.38 -10.95
C GLN A 255 2.25 -19.41 -10.27
N LYS A 256 2.77 -20.61 -9.95
CA LYS A 256 2.01 -21.66 -9.25
C LYS A 256 1.58 -21.20 -7.85
N ASN A 257 2.41 -20.40 -7.19
CA ASN A 257 2.25 -19.99 -5.80
C ASN A 257 1.63 -18.60 -5.61
N GLY A 258 1.19 -17.94 -6.68
CA GLY A 258 0.61 -16.59 -6.62
C GLY A 258 1.59 -15.50 -6.17
N VAL A 259 2.90 -15.71 -6.36
CA VAL A 259 3.95 -14.75 -5.98
C VAL A 259 4.27 -13.84 -7.17
N ASN A 260 4.28 -12.53 -6.93
CA ASN A 260 4.60 -11.55 -7.97
C ASN A 260 6.07 -11.67 -8.38
N THR A 261 6.35 -11.61 -9.69
CA THR A 261 7.71 -11.73 -10.24
C THR A 261 8.10 -10.48 -11.01
N VAL A 262 9.27 -9.92 -10.71
CA VAL A 262 9.89 -8.79 -11.42
C VAL A 262 11.12 -9.28 -12.16
N ALA A 263 11.19 -9.03 -13.46
CA ALA A 263 12.32 -9.41 -14.30
C ALA A 263 13.27 -8.22 -14.54
N PHE A 264 14.47 -8.30 -13.98
CA PHE A 264 15.51 -7.27 -14.13
C PHE A 264 16.37 -7.54 -15.37
N MET A 265 15.95 -6.99 -16.51
CA MET A 265 16.70 -7.11 -17.76
C MET A 265 17.88 -6.13 -17.82
N PRO A 266 19.03 -6.53 -18.36
CA PRO A 266 20.16 -5.63 -18.56
C PRO A 266 19.84 -4.57 -19.63
N ASP A 267 20.14 -3.31 -19.35
CA ASP A 267 20.00 -2.22 -20.31
C ASP A 267 21.10 -2.26 -21.37
N ARG A 268 20.73 -2.59 -22.61
CA ARG A 268 21.65 -2.79 -23.73
C ARG A 268 22.43 -1.52 -24.13
N SER A 269 21.97 -0.33 -23.73
CA SER A 269 22.68 0.94 -23.95
C SER A 269 24.10 0.93 -23.37
N HIS A 270 24.33 0.15 -22.30
CA HIS A 270 25.61 0.04 -21.61
C HIS A 270 26.52 -1.10 -22.13
N GLY A 271 26.17 -1.73 -23.26
CA GLY A 271 26.99 -2.77 -23.90
C GLY A 271 27.36 -3.93 -22.97
N ASN A 272 28.62 -4.36 -23.00
CA ASN A 272 29.11 -5.52 -22.24
C ASN A 272 29.05 -5.34 -20.71
N ARG A 273 28.91 -4.11 -20.21
CA ARG A 273 28.79 -3.83 -18.77
C ARG A 273 27.35 -3.93 -18.26
N ALA A 274 26.36 -3.97 -19.15
CA ALA A 274 24.95 -3.95 -18.81
C ALA A 274 24.52 -5.01 -17.77
N PRO A 275 24.95 -6.29 -17.86
CA PRO A 275 24.55 -7.29 -16.88
C PRO A 275 25.12 -7.03 -15.48
N PHE A 276 26.33 -6.48 -15.41
CA PHE A 276 26.99 -6.14 -14.14
C PHE A 276 26.38 -4.91 -13.48
N LEU A 277 26.01 -3.89 -14.26
CA LEU A 277 25.28 -2.72 -13.76
C LEU A 277 23.89 -3.11 -13.28
N ARG A 278 23.21 -4.02 -13.98
CA ARG A 278 21.94 -4.59 -13.52
C ARG A 278 22.09 -5.33 -12.19
N ASN A 279 23.14 -6.14 -12.02
CA ASN A 279 23.43 -6.78 -10.72
C ASN A 279 23.62 -5.73 -9.61
N GLU A 280 24.35 -4.66 -9.88
CA GLU A 280 24.57 -3.58 -8.90
C GLU A 280 23.25 -2.90 -8.50
N LYS A 281 22.40 -2.55 -9.48
CA LYS A 281 21.07 -2.01 -9.23
C LYS A 281 20.21 -2.97 -8.41
N LEU A 282 20.26 -4.26 -8.74
CA LEU A 282 19.49 -5.29 -8.04
C LEU A 282 19.92 -5.44 -6.57
N VAL A 283 21.22 -5.35 -6.26
CA VAL A 283 21.68 -5.34 -4.85
C VAL A 283 21.28 -4.06 -4.12
N LYS A 284 21.23 -2.90 -4.81
CA LYS A 284 20.75 -1.63 -4.22
C LYS A 284 19.28 -1.67 -3.81
N LEU A 285 18.48 -2.61 -4.34
CA LEU A 285 17.10 -2.83 -3.90
C LEU A 285 16.99 -3.58 -2.57
N GLN A 286 18.12 -3.85 -1.90
CA GLN A 286 18.18 -4.48 -0.58
C GLN A 286 17.32 -5.77 -0.48
N PRO A 287 17.60 -6.78 -1.33
CA PRO A 287 16.87 -8.03 -1.25
C PRO A 287 17.10 -8.70 0.11
N VAL A 288 16.04 -9.26 0.67
CA VAL A 288 16.05 -9.86 2.01
C VAL A 288 16.67 -11.25 2.02
N GLU A 289 16.62 -11.95 0.88
CA GLU A 289 17.21 -13.27 0.70
C GLU A 289 17.45 -13.53 -0.78
N ALA A 290 18.43 -14.38 -1.11
CA ALA A 290 18.75 -14.69 -2.50
C ALA A 290 19.13 -16.15 -2.73
N ILE A 291 18.78 -16.65 -3.92
CA ILE A 291 19.21 -17.93 -4.47
C ILE A 291 20.03 -17.65 -5.72
N VAL A 292 21.32 -17.98 -5.69
CA VAL A 292 22.21 -17.85 -6.86
C VAL A 292 22.75 -19.21 -7.24
N CYS A 293 22.31 -19.68 -8.38
CA CYS A 293 22.71 -20.94 -8.97
C CYS A 293 23.89 -20.73 -9.94
N GLU A 294 24.74 -21.75 -10.05
CA GLU A 294 25.88 -21.79 -10.97
C GLU A 294 25.48 -21.43 -12.41
N GLY A 295 26.31 -20.61 -13.04
CA GLY A 295 26.10 -20.08 -14.37
C GLY A 295 27.36 -19.41 -14.90
N SER A 296 27.21 -18.26 -15.56
CA SER A 296 28.34 -17.50 -16.09
C SER A 296 29.01 -16.63 -15.01
N GLY A 297 30.07 -15.91 -15.40
CA GLY A 297 30.68 -14.86 -14.58
C GLY A 297 29.69 -13.78 -14.08
N ILE A 298 28.53 -13.63 -14.72
CA ILE A 298 27.47 -12.72 -14.26
C ILE A 298 26.82 -13.21 -12.96
N GLN A 299 26.55 -14.50 -12.84
CA GLN A 299 25.99 -15.12 -11.62
C GLN A 299 27.02 -15.10 -10.50
N SER A 300 28.28 -15.41 -10.80
CA SER A 300 29.39 -15.30 -9.84
C SER A 300 29.54 -13.87 -9.31
N ASN A 301 29.42 -12.86 -10.18
CA ASN A 301 29.44 -11.46 -9.77
C ASN A 301 28.24 -11.10 -8.87
N LEU A 302 27.03 -11.57 -9.20
CA LEU A 302 25.84 -11.32 -8.40
C LEU A 302 25.97 -11.91 -6.99
N ALA A 303 26.40 -13.17 -6.89
CA ALA A 303 26.65 -13.85 -5.61
C ALA A 303 27.68 -13.11 -4.75
N GLN A 304 28.78 -12.66 -5.35
CA GLN A 304 29.81 -11.87 -4.64
C GLN A 304 29.26 -10.56 -4.09
N ARG A 305 28.46 -9.83 -4.89
CA ARG A 305 27.86 -8.56 -4.47
C ARG A 305 26.82 -8.73 -3.37
N LEU A 306 25.96 -9.74 -3.47
CA LEU A 306 24.95 -10.06 -2.44
C LEU A 306 25.61 -10.45 -1.12
N ARG A 307 26.68 -11.27 -1.19
CA ARG A 307 27.47 -11.63 -0.01
C ARG A 307 28.13 -10.41 0.62
N ALA A 308 28.72 -9.52 -0.19
CA ALA A 308 29.32 -8.28 0.31
C ALA A 308 28.29 -7.34 0.96
N ALA A 309 27.04 -7.38 0.49
CA ALA A 309 25.92 -6.63 1.06
C ALA A 309 25.27 -7.30 2.28
N GLY A 310 25.77 -8.47 2.73
CA GLY A 310 25.23 -9.17 3.90
C GLY A 310 23.89 -9.88 3.68
N VAL A 311 23.46 -10.07 2.43
CA VAL A 311 22.20 -10.73 2.11
C VAL A 311 22.33 -12.24 2.35
N PRO A 312 21.41 -12.88 3.11
CA PRO A 312 21.32 -14.34 3.21
C PRO A 312 21.28 -14.99 1.81
N LEU A 313 22.23 -15.88 1.53
CA LEU A 313 22.50 -16.37 0.18
C LEU A 313 22.55 -17.90 0.12
N HIS A 314 21.65 -18.49 -0.65
CA HIS A 314 21.67 -19.90 -1.05
C HIS A 314 22.43 -20.05 -2.37
N VAL A 315 23.54 -20.79 -2.35
CA VAL A 315 24.30 -21.10 -3.57
C VAL A 315 24.07 -22.57 -3.94
N ARG A 316 23.77 -22.83 -5.21
CA ARG A 316 23.66 -24.19 -5.76
C ARG A 316 24.52 -24.34 -7.01
N ARG A 317 25.16 -25.50 -7.14
CA ARG A 317 26.01 -25.87 -8.27
C ARG A 317 25.32 -26.90 -9.14
N LEU A 318 25.75 -26.99 -10.40
CA LEU A 318 25.20 -27.96 -11.34
C LEU A 318 25.35 -29.41 -10.83
N LYS A 319 26.45 -29.69 -10.13
CA LYS A 319 26.73 -31.00 -9.52
C LYS A 319 25.88 -31.32 -8.28
N ASP A 320 25.19 -30.34 -7.72
CA ASP A 320 24.35 -30.54 -6.56
C ASP A 320 22.98 -31.13 -6.99
N GLN A 321 22.65 -31.10 -8.29
CA GLN A 321 21.41 -31.63 -8.86
C GLN A 321 21.33 -33.16 -8.75
N MET A 322 20.12 -33.67 -8.53
CA MET A 322 19.87 -35.11 -8.55
C MET A 322 20.18 -35.73 -9.92
N ALA A 323 20.47 -37.03 -9.98
CA ALA A 323 20.70 -37.69 -11.26
C ALA A 323 19.41 -37.69 -12.11
N GLN A 324 19.52 -37.35 -13.40
CA GLN A 324 18.38 -37.28 -14.32
C GLN A 324 17.61 -38.61 -14.45
N THR A 325 18.25 -39.74 -14.11
CA THR A 325 17.67 -41.09 -14.09
C THR A 325 16.75 -41.35 -12.88
N GLU A 326 16.87 -40.58 -11.80
CA GLU A 326 16.05 -40.74 -10.59
C GLU A 326 14.73 -39.94 -10.70
N GLN A 327 14.77 -38.77 -11.34
CA GLN A 327 13.57 -37.97 -11.62
C GLN A 327 12.52 -38.77 -12.41
N SER A 328 12.93 -39.51 -13.44
CA SER A 328 12.01 -40.33 -14.25
C SER A 328 11.36 -41.52 -13.53
N LYS A 329 11.90 -41.96 -12.38
CA LYS A 329 11.28 -43.00 -11.54
C LYS A 329 10.27 -42.46 -10.54
N MET A 330 10.27 -41.17 -10.26
CA MET A 330 9.37 -40.55 -9.28
C MET A 330 7.98 -40.23 -9.85
N TRP A 331 7.83 -40.33 -11.19
CA TRP A 331 6.57 -40.12 -11.92
C TRP A 331 6.09 -41.37 -12.68
N ALA A 332 6.64 -42.55 -12.36
CA ALA A 332 6.13 -43.86 -12.78
C ALA A 332 5.37 -44.50 -11.62
#